data_AF-A0A2V6SKL9-F1
#
_entry.id   AF-A0A2V6SKL9-F1
#
_cell.length_a   1.000
_cell.length_b   1.000
_cell.length_c   1.000
_cell.angle_alpha   90.00
_cell.angle_beta   90.00
_cell.angle_gamma   90.00
#
_symmetry.space_group_name_H-M   'P 1'
#
loop_
_entity.id
_entity.type
_entity.pdbx_description
1 polymer ?
#
loop_
_entity_poly.entity_id
_entity_poly.type
_entity_poly.pdbx_seq_one_letter_code
_entity_poly.pdbx_strand_id
1 'polypeptide(L)' 'MRTAKLILTLGLLVAPLAAEAQQAGKIYRIGYLSGNRRAVTQEGIDAFVETLRTFGFVEGRNLTIEHRYADGNFERLP' A
#
# COMPACT_ATOMS: atom_id res chain seq x y z
N MET A 1 20.91 6.82 -42.63
CA MET A 1 21.16 5.57 -41.86
C MET A 1 21.93 5.77 -40.55
N ARG A 2 22.82 6.77 -40.42
CA ARG A 2 23.58 7.01 -39.16
C ARG A 2 22.71 7.51 -38.00
N THR A 3 21.79 8.43 -38.27
CA THR A 3 20.88 9.02 -37.27
C THR A 3 19.88 8.01 -36.70
N ALA A 4 19.32 7.14 -37.55
CA ALA A 4 18.39 6.09 -37.12
C ALA A 4 19.04 5.09 -36.14
N LYS A 5 20.33 4.75 -36.35
CA LYS A 5 21.08 3.91 -35.40
C LYS A 5 21.27 4.62 -34.06
N LEU A 6 21.64 5.89 -34.07
CA LEU A 6 21.79 6.67 -32.82
C LEU A 6 20.51 6.75 -31.99
N ILE A 7 19.35 6.96 -32.64
CA ILE A 7 18.06 7.04 -31.96
C ILE A 7 17.69 5.69 -31.34
N LEU A 8 17.94 4.58 -32.07
CA LEU A 8 17.63 3.23 -31.59
C LEU A 8 18.52 2.85 -30.40
N THR A 9 19.82 3.16 -30.45
CA THR A 9 20.74 2.89 -29.34
C THR A 9 20.39 3.72 -28.11
N LEU A 10 20.03 5.00 -28.30
CA LEU A 10 19.63 5.86 -27.19
C LEU A 10 18.31 5.40 -26.56
N GLY A 11 17.33 4.99 -27.35
CA GLY A 11 16.07 4.43 -26.84
C GLY A 11 16.27 3.16 -26.01
N LEU A 12 17.21 2.30 -26.41
CA LEU A 12 17.53 1.08 -25.67
C LEU A 12 18.26 1.35 -24.33
N LEU A 13 19.01 2.44 -24.23
CA LEU A 13 19.63 2.87 -22.97
C LEU A 13 18.63 3.49 -22.00
N VAL A 14 17.56 4.13 -22.50
CA VAL A 14 16.57 4.84 -21.67
C VAL A 14 15.40 3.94 -21.26
N ALA A 15 15.11 2.88 -22.03
CA ALA A 15 14.03 1.93 -21.73
C ALA A 15 14.10 1.26 -20.33
N PRO A 16 15.28 0.82 -19.83
CA PRO A 16 15.38 0.23 -18.49
C PRO A 16 15.08 1.23 -17.38
N LEU A 17 15.51 2.50 -17.56
CA LEU A 17 15.27 3.59 -16.62
C LEU A 17 13.78 3.94 -16.50
N ALA A 18 13.07 3.92 -17.64
CA ALA A 18 11.62 4.12 -17.67
C ALA A 18 10.87 2.94 -17.04
N ALA A 19 11.38 1.71 -17.18
CA ALA A 19 10.77 0.53 -16.58
C ALA A 19 10.89 0.51 -15.04
N GLU A 20 12.02 0.93 -14.46
CA GLU A 20 12.16 1.11 -13.01
C GLU A 20 11.31 2.28 -12.46
N ALA A 21 11.13 3.34 -13.24
CA ALA A 21 10.19 4.41 -12.90
C ALA A 21 8.72 3.96 -12.97
N GLN A 22 8.44 2.85 -13.67
CA GLN A 22 7.11 2.28 -13.86
C GLN A 22 6.83 1.09 -12.93
N GLN A 23 7.49 1.03 -11.76
CA GLN A 23 7.06 0.15 -10.68
C GLN A 23 5.58 0.45 -10.38
N ALA A 24 4.69 -0.52 -10.63
CA ALA A 24 3.31 -0.46 -10.17
C ALA A 24 3.31 -0.04 -8.70
N GLY A 25 2.64 1.08 -8.38
CA GLY A 25 2.74 1.71 -7.07
C GLY A 25 2.57 0.68 -5.96
N LYS A 26 3.56 0.60 -5.06
CA LYS A 26 3.54 -0.37 -3.96
C LYS A 26 2.26 -0.19 -3.15
N ILE A 27 1.49 -1.27 -3.02
CA ILE A 27 0.33 -1.31 -2.12
C ILE A 27 0.83 -1.80 -0.75
N TYR A 28 0.70 -0.95 0.26
CA TYR A 28 1.03 -1.27 1.64
C TYR A 28 -0.10 -2.11 2.27
N ARG A 29 0.24 -3.02 3.18
CA ARG A 29 -0.74 -3.87 3.88
C ARG A 29 -0.48 -3.78 5.38
N ILE A 30 -1.53 -3.49 6.14
CA ILE A 30 -1.49 -3.43 7.62
C ILE A 30 -2.48 -4.46 8.16
N GLY A 31 -2.04 -5.29 9.10
CA GLY A 31 -2.92 -6.14 9.88
C GLY A 31 -3.28 -5.46 11.20
N TYR A 32 -4.56 -5.29 11.47
CA TYR A 32 -5.07 -4.84 12.76
C TYR A 32 -5.74 -6.01 13.47
N LEU A 33 -5.20 -6.38 14.62
CA LEU A 33 -5.69 -7.49 15.44
C LEU A 33 -6.13 -6.96 16.81
N SER A 34 -7.35 -7.29 17.22
CA SER A 34 -7.86 -6.91 18.53
C SER A 34 -8.63 -8.05 19.20
N GLY A 35 -8.34 -8.25 20.49
CA GLY A 35 -9.13 -9.12 21.36
C GLY A 35 -10.55 -8.60 21.62
N ASN A 36 -10.77 -7.30 21.43
CA ASN A 36 -12.04 -6.64 21.71
C ASN A 36 -13.02 -6.69 20.53
N ARG A 37 -14.23 -6.20 20.76
CA ARG A 37 -15.26 -5.99 19.73
C ARG A 37 -14.89 -4.79 18.86
N ARG A 38 -15.22 -4.82 17.56
CA ARG A 38 -15.01 -3.69 16.65
C ARG A 38 -15.50 -2.35 17.21
N ALA A 39 -16.72 -2.33 17.74
CA ALA A 39 -17.33 -1.11 18.27
C ALA A 39 -16.58 -0.47 19.45
N VAL A 40 -15.75 -1.23 20.17
CA VAL A 40 -14.92 -0.69 21.28
C VAL A 40 -13.67 0.01 20.74
N THR A 41 -13.16 -0.46 19.61
CA THR A 41 -11.89 0.01 19.03
C THR A 41 -12.05 1.02 17.91
N GLN A 42 -13.28 1.23 17.45
CA GLN A 42 -13.55 1.93 16.19
C GLN A 42 -13.02 3.36 16.19
N GLU A 43 -13.23 4.12 17.27
CA GLU A 43 -12.73 5.50 17.38
C GLU A 43 -11.21 5.59 17.22
N GLY A 44 -10.46 4.69 17.87
CA GLY A 44 -9.01 4.65 17.76
C GLY A 44 -8.54 4.24 16.35
N ILE A 45 -9.28 3.34 15.69
CA ILE A 45 -9.01 2.95 14.30
C ILE A 45 -9.28 4.10 13.34
N ASP A 46 -10.39 4.82 13.52
CA ASP A 46 -10.74 5.95 12.66
C ASP A 46 -9.68 7.05 12.77
N ALA A 47 -9.20 7.35 13.99
CA ALA A 47 -8.10 8.29 14.22
C ALA A 47 -6.77 7.82 13.60
N PHE A 48 -6.48 6.52 13.66
CA PHE A 48 -5.31 5.92 13.03
C PHE A 48 -5.36 6.07 11.49
N VAL A 49 -6.51 5.75 10.88
CA VAL A 49 -6.73 5.88 9.43
C VAL A 49 -6.64 7.35 8.99
N GLU A 50 -7.23 8.28 9.75
CA GLU A 50 -7.12 9.71 9.47
C GLU A 50 -5.67 10.18 9.52
N THR A 51 -4.92 9.75 10.53
CA THR A 51 -3.50 10.11 10.65
C THR A 51 -2.71 9.59 9.45
N LEU A 52 -2.92 8.34 9.05
CA LEU A 52 -2.29 7.75 7.86
C LEU A 52 -2.59 8.55 6.58
N ARG A 53 -3.82 9.07 6.45
CA ARG A 53 -4.20 9.92 5.31
C ARG A 53 -3.36 11.19 5.25
N THR A 54 -3.02 11.80 6.40
CA THR A 54 -2.15 12.99 6.43
C THR A 54 -0.73 12.73 5.94
N PHE A 55 -0.26 11.47 6.05
CA PHE A 55 1.02 11.02 5.50
C PHE A 55 0.92 10.47 4.06
N GLY A 56 -0.25 10.57 3.42
CA GLY A 56 -0.48 10.13 2.05
C GLY A 56 -0.81 8.65 1.89
N PHE A 57 -0.94 7.90 3.00
CA PHE A 57 -1.44 6.52 2.98
C PHE A 57 -2.97 6.53 3.02
N VAL A 58 -3.58 6.12 1.91
CA VAL A 58 -5.03 6.11 1.72
C VAL A 58 -5.47 4.69 1.45
N GLU A 59 -6.33 4.19 2.34
CA GLU A 59 -6.94 2.87 2.20
C GLU A 59 -7.70 2.76 0.87
N GLY A 60 -7.50 1.65 0.16
CA GLY A 60 -8.06 1.40 -1.18
C GLY A 60 -7.28 2.05 -2.34
N ARG A 61 -6.33 2.96 -2.07
CA ARG A 61 -5.47 3.56 -3.10
C ARG A 61 -4.05 2.98 -3.10
N ASN A 62 -3.38 3.11 -1.98
CA ASN A 62 -1.99 2.66 -1.79
C ASN A 62 -1.82 1.91 -0.47
N LEU A 63 -2.89 1.65 0.27
CA LEU A 63 -2.90 0.92 1.53
C LEU A 63 -4.12 -0.01 1.59
N THR A 64 -3.97 -1.16 2.25
CA THR A 64 -5.06 -2.04 2.66
C THR A 64 -4.92 -2.36 4.14
N ILE A 65 -6.01 -2.26 4.91
CA ILE A 65 -6.02 -2.61 6.33
C ILE A 65 -6.92 -3.84 6.53
N GLU A 66 -6.33 -4.92 7.02
CA GLU A 66 -7.06 -6.14 7.36
C GLU A 66 -7.40 -6.13 8.84
N HIS A 67 -8.69 -6.08 9.16
CA HIS A 67 -9.15 -6.08 10.55
C HIS A 67 -9.58 -7.47 11.01
N ARG A 68 -9.07 -7.90 12.16
CA ARG A 68 -9.42 -9.15 12.83
C ARG A 68 -9.81 -8.86 14.27
N TYR A 69 -11.00 -9.31 14.65
CA TYR A 69 -11.57 -9.12 15.98
C TYR A 69 -11.90 -10.47 16.60
N ALA A 70 -11.51 -10.64 17.86
CA ALA A 70 -11.85 -11.83 18.64
C ALA A 70 -13.21 -11.71 19.36
N ASP A 71 -13.77 -10.49 19.42
CA ASP A 71 -15.02 -10.17 20.13
C ASP A 71 -15.05 -10.70 21.58
N GLY A 72 -13.92 -10.63 22.28
CA GLY A 72 -13.75 -11.12 23.65
C GLY A 72 -13.35 -12.60 23.76
N ASN A 73 -13.44 -13.37 22.67
CA ASN A 73 -12.93 -14.74 22.63
C ASN A 73 -11.55 -14.79 21.98
N PHE A 74 -10.50 -14.81 22.81
CA PHE A 74 -9.11 -14.82 22.37
C PHE A 74 -8.70 -16.05 21.57
N GLU A 75 -9.44 -17.18 21.64
CA GLU A 75 -9.18 -18.37 20.81
C GLU A 75 -9.46 -18.12 19.31
N ARG A 76 -10.14 -17.01 18.97
CA ARG A 76 -10.40 -16.61 17.58
C ARG A 76 -9.26 -15.80 16.97
N LEU A 77 -8.23 -15.45 17.74
CA LEU A 77 -7.03 -14.82 17.22
C LEU A 77 -6.19 -15.87 16.48
N PRO A 78 -5.56 -15.50 15.33
CA PRO A 78 -4.66 -16.38 14.60
C PRO A 78 -3.31 -16.58 15.30
#